data_AF-A0A178EHR9-F1
#
_entry.id   AF-A0A178EHR9-F1
#
_cell.length_a   1.000
_cell.length_b   1.000
_cell.length_c   1.000
_cell.angle_alpha   90.00
_cell.angle_beta   90.00
_cell.angle_gamma   90.00
#
_symmetry.space_group_name_H-M   'P 1'
#
loop_
_entity.id
_entity.type
_entity.pdbx_description
1 polymer ?
#
loop_
_entity_poly.entity_id
_entity_poly.type
_entity_poly.pdbx_seq_one_letter_code
_entity_poly.pdbx_strand_id
1 'polypeptide(L)'
;MSDRNPHDGISGARVVPRIIIHGGAGNITKTTIPRDRYLEYESSLNRILGKAADLLSTPGATALEVATYAVSLLEDDPLYNSGKGAVFTREGKNELECSIMVSNGYKKRGVGCMMLTHVKNPIKLARELLIRGEEEDGGGAKDHCQYSGRFVESLAEKWGLEIVDQAYFFTQRKWDEHRRGLKEMRCEGCADTMSDWEKNNYIPLGTCGAVVLDSFGTICVATSTGGLTNKVPGRIGDTPTLGAGYWAEEWSAPEKVVMPKTQMLYQSSAGNAASPIDRLSRGDVSGLLSDCLPSLNTTTASTTDQTIDQKFTITPQVRHAVGFSSSGNGDSFIRLCASRTAAAYSRFTPTSLAAATSWMSGPGGELQKSAGDRWGKVHEGVGGMIGIELVGNKAEVVCDYNCGGMFRAWTDEEGQRKCLIFRTRGWEGGPENWDAPC
;
A
#
# COMPACT_ATOMS: atom_id res chain seq x y z
N MET A 1 -18.71 -45.06 -2.38
CA MET A 1 -18.35 -43.84 -3.15
C MET A 1 -18.04 -42.77 -2.12
N SER A 2 -16.76 -42.57 -1.84
CA SER A 2 -16.27 -41.58 -0.87
C SER A 2 -15.98 -40.28 -1.61
N ASP A 3 -16.69 -39.22 -1.25
CA ASP A 3 -16.44 -37.86 -1.72
C ASP A 3 -15.02 -37.43 -1.30
N ARG A 4 -14.13 -37.33 -2.29
CA ARG A 4 -12.85 -36.64 -2.11
C ARG A 4 -13.09 -35.16 -2.35
N ASN A 5 -12.72 -34.36 -1.36
CA ASN A 5 -12.64 -32.91 -1.47
C ASN A 5 -11.64 -32.56 -2.59
N PRO A 6 -11.97 -31.73 -3.60
CA PRO A 6 -11.09 -31.45 -4.74
C PRO A 6 -9.80 -30.68 -4.39
N HIS A 7 -9.51 -30.47 -3.10
CA HIS A 7 -8.33 -29.77 -2.59
C HIS A 7 -7.26 -30.68 -1.96
N ASP A 8 -7.48 -32.00 -1.86
CA ASP A 8 -6.50 -32.95 -1.26
C ASP A 8 -5.31 -33.31 -2.19
N GLY A 9 -5.00 -32.47 -3.19
CA GLY A 9 -4.11 -32.82 -4.30
C GLY A 9 -2.82 -32.01 -4.44
N ILE A 10 -2.47 -31.09 -3.54
CA ILE A 10 -1.21 -30.34 -3.63
C ILE A 10 -0.56 -30.28 -2.24
N SER A 11 0.38 -31.18 -1.95
CA SER A 11 1.31 -31.07 -0.82
C SER A 11 2.35 -29.98 -1.07
N GLY A 12 1.89 -28.76 -1.39
CA GLY A 12 2.71 -27.57 -1.56
C GLY A 12 3.00 -26.97 -0.19
N ALA A 13 4.26 -26.64 0.07
CA ALA A 13 4.66 -26.06 1.35
C ALA A 13 3.80 -24.82 1.68
N ARG A 14 3.17 -24.86 2.86
CA ARG A 14 2.18 -23.89 3.34
C ARG A 14 2.78 -22.49 3.46
N VAL A 15 2.04 -21.47 3.00
CA VAL A 15 2.40 -20.05 3.22
C VAL A 15 2.37 -19.78 4.72
N VAL A 16 3.49 -19.27 5.26
CA VAL A 16 3.54 -18.86 6.66
C VAL A 16 2.99 -17.43 6.76
N PRO A 17 1.93 -17.19 7.56
CA PRO A 17 1.36 -15.85 7.69
C PRO A 17 2.38 -14.81 8.17
N ARG A 18 2.17 -13.56 7.75
CA ARG A 18 3.01 -12.42 8.12
C ARG A 18 2.15 -11.19 8.38
N ILE A 19 2.57 -10.37 9.33
CA ILE A 19 1.95 -9.08 9.60
C ILE A 19 3.03 -8.04 9.90
N ILE A 20 2.84 -6.85 9.33
CA ILE A 20 3.55 -5.62 9.72
C ILE A 20 2.54 -4.50 9.90
N ILE A 21 2.72 -3.71 10.96
CA ILE A 21 1.91 -2.53 11.28
C ILE A 21 2.80 -1.29 11.39
N HIS A 22 2.22 -0.11 11.14
CA HIS A 22 2.86 1.17 11.43
C HIS A 22 1.94 2.16 12.14
N GLY A 23 2.55 2.99 12.99
CA GLY A 23 1.92 4.12 13.68
C GLY A 23 2.26 5.49 13.08
N GLY A 24 2.99 5.50 11.96
CA GLY A 24 3.34 6.70 11.21
C GLY A 24 4.84 6.96 11.07
N ALA A 25 5.18 7.68 10.00
CA ALA A 25 6.54 8.12 9.67
C ALA A 25 6.63 9.65 9.73
N GLY A 26 7.79 10.19 10.09
CA GLY A 26 7.98 11.64 10.13
C GLY A 26 9.27 12.08 10.83
N ASN A 27 9.28 13.33 11.31
CA ASN A 27 10.41 13.89 12.06
C ASN A 27 10.48 13.34 13.50
N ILE A 28 10.63 12.01 13.62
CA ILE A 28 10.81 11.29 14.88
C ILE A 28 12.30 11.11 15.07
N THR A 29 12.92 11.82 16.01
CA THR A 29 14.32 11.60 16.40
C THR A 29 14.33 11.31 17.91
N LYS A 30 15.37 10.64 18.42
CA LYS A 30 15.49 10.43 19.88
C LYS A 30 15.70 11.76 20.63
N THR A 31 15.99 12.86 19.94
CA THR A 31 16.02 14.21 20.52
C THR A 31 14.65 14.88 20.56
N THR A 32 13.75 14.58 19.61
CA THR A 32 12.41 15.20 19.54
C THR A 32 11.31 14.39 20.24
N ILE A 33 11.56 13.10 20.53
CA ILE A 33 10.63 12.25 21.29
C ILE A 33 11.12 11.99 22.73
N PRO A 34 10.34 12.37 23.75
CA PRO A 34 10.62 11.97 25.13
C PRO A 34 10.65 10.44 25.34
N ARG A 35 11.46 9.94 26.28
CA ARG A 35 11.65 8.48 26.52
C ARG A 35 10.37 7.78 26.99
N ASP A 36 9.60 8.42 27.87
CA ASP A 36 8.28 7.95 28.29
C ASP A 36 7.33 7.79 27.09
N ARG A 37 7.31 8.78 26.20
CA ARG A 37 6.50 8.72 24.96
C ARG A 37 6.96 7.62 24.02
N TYR A 38 8.27 7.43 23.88
CA TYR A 38 8.80 6.31 23.11
C TYR A 38 8.30 4.97 23.66
N LEU A 39 8.35 4.77 24.99
CA LEU A 39 7.89 3.56 25.66
C LEU A 39 6.37 3.36 25.51
N GLU A 40 5.57 4.44 25.54
CA GLU A 40 4.13 4.38 25.25
C GLU A 40 3.85 3.83 23.84
N TYR A 41 4.54 4.37 22.82
CA TYR A 41 4.40 3.89 21.44
C TYR A 41 4.89 2.46 21.27
N GLU A 42 6.03 2.10 21.85
CA GLU A 42 6.57 0.75 21.80
C GLU A 42 5.63 -0.26 22.47
N SER A 43 5.11 0.07 23.66
CA SER A 43 4.15 -0.77 24.38
C SER A 43 2.86 -0.95 23.59
N SER A 44 2.32 0.14 23.02
CA SER A 44 1.11 0.08 22.21
C SER A 44 1.29 -0.76 20.94
N LEU A 45 2.37 -0.53 20.18
CA LEU A 45 2.67 -1.31 18.97
C LEU A 45 2.82 -2.80 19.28
N ASN A 46 3.57 -3.17 20.33
CA ASN A 46 3.73 -4.57 20.72
C ASN A 46 2.39 -5.21 21.14
N ARG A 47 1.55 -4.48 21.87
CA ARG A 47 0.21 -4.93 22.26
C ARG A 47 -0.69 -5.15 21.04
N ILE A 48 -0.71 -4.22 20.10
CA ILE A 48 -1.55 -4.28 18.89
C ILE A 48 -1.07 -5.41 17.98
N LEU A 49 0.23 -5.48 17.71
CA LEU A 49 0.84 -6.57 16.95
C LEU A 49 0.53 -7.92 17.58
N GLY A 50 0.67 -8.04 18.91
CA GLY A 50 0.38 -9.27 19.64
C GLY A 50 -1.05 -9.75 19.40
N LYS A 51 -2.04 -8.88 19.64
CA LYS A 51 -3.46 -9.21 19.42
C LYS A 51 -3.77 -9.60 17.97
N ALA A 52 -3.22 -8.86 17.00
CA ALA A 52 -3.44 -9.13 15.59
C ALA A 52 -2.76 -10.42 15.13
N ALA A 53 -1.54 -10.71 15.61
CA ALA A 53 -0.83 -11.96 15.34
C ALA A 53 -1.53 -13.17 15.97
N ASP A 54 -2.10 -13.02 17.16
CA ASP A 54 -2.89 -14.08 17.81
C ASP A 54 -4.13 -14.41 16.96
N LEU A 55 -4.84 -13.39 16.43
CA LEU A 55 -5.95 -13.60 15.49
C LEU A 55 -5.50 -14.25 14.18
N LEU A 56 -4.39 -13.77 13.60
CA LEU A 56 -3.81 -14.33 12.37
C LEU A 56 -3.41 -15.80 12.50
N SER A 57 -3.08 -16.24 13.71
CA SER A 57 -2.71 -17.62 14.02
C SER A 57 -3.90 -18.56 14.10
N THR A 58 -5.13 -18.04 14.17
CA THR A 58 -6.34 -18.87 14.20
C THR A 58 -6.60 -19.56 12.85
N PRO A 59 -7.01 -20.84 12.83
CA PRO A 59 -7.37 -21.52 11.58
C PRO A 59 -8.49 -20.78 10.84
N GLY A 60 -8.25 -20.45 9.58
CA GLY A 60 -9.24 -19.77 8.72
C GLY A 60 -9.23 -18.24 8.80
N ALA A 61 -8.40 -17.63 9.66
CA ALA A 61 -8.24 -16.18 9.68
C ALA A 61 -7.82 -15.66 8.30
N THR A 62 -8.51 -14.61 7.86
CA THR A 62 -8.25 -13.97 6.57
C THR A 62 -7.41 -12.71 6.76
N ALA A 63 -6.61 -12.36 5.75
CA ALA A 63 -5.81 -11.14 5.77
C ALA A 63 -6.71 -9.89 5.93
N LEU A 64 -7.90 -9.92 5.31
CA LEU A 64 -8.90 -8.84 5.40
C LEU A 64 -9.37 -8.60 6.84
N GLU A 65 -9.73 -9.68 7.54
CA GLU A 65 -10.18 -9.62 8.93
C GLU A 65 -9.07 -9.09 9.85
N VAL A 66 -7.87 -9.67 9.74
CA VAL A 66 -6.73 -9.33 10.61
C VAL A 66 -6.24 -7.90 10.36
N ALA A 67 -6.15 -7.46 9.10
CA ALA A 67 -5.74 -6.09 8.77
C ALA A 67 -6.75 -5.06 9.30
N THR A 68 -8.05 -5.36 9.17
CA THR A 68 -9.13 -4.54 9.74
C THR A 68 -9.04 -4.48 11.26
N TYR A 69 -8.81 -5.62 11.91
CA TYR A 69 -8.68 -5.68 13.37
C TYR A 69 -7.48 -4.87 13.86
N ALA A 70 -6.30 -5.08 13.27
CA ALA A 70 -5.08 -4.36 13.62
C ALA A 70 -5.24 -2.84 13.50
N VAL A 71 -5.82 -2.35 12.39
CA VAL A 71 -6.03 -0.92 12.18
C VAL A 71 -7.13 -0.37 13.09
N SER A 72 -8.18 -1.14 13.40
CA SER A 72 -9.19 -0.68 14.37
C SER A 72 -8.61 -0.49 15.78
N LEU A 73 -7.62 -1.32 16.17
CA LEU A 73 -6.91 -1.12 17.43
C LEU A 73 -5.98 0.11 17.41
N LEU A 74 -5.45 0.49 16.25
CA LEU A 74 -4.70 1.74 16.06
C LEU A 74 -5.65 2.95 16.10
N GLU A 75 -6.83 2.85 15.49
CA GLU A 75 -7.87 3.89 15.52
C GLU A 75 -8.46 4.11 16.92
N ASP A 76 -8.47 3.09 17.79
CA ASP A 76 -8.98 3.21 19.15
C ASP A 76 -7.94 3.79 20.14
N ASP A 77 -6.66 3.87 19.73
CA ASP A 77 -5.56 4.30 20.59
C ASP A 77 -5.20 5.78 20.35
N PRO A 78 -5.39 6.67 21.35
CA PRO A 78 -5.17 8.13 21.26
C PRO A 78 -3.73 8.54 20.95
N LEU A 79 -2.78 7.60 20.93
CA LEU A 79 -1.42 7.84 20.50
C LEU A 79 -1.32 8.13 19.00
N TYR A 80 -2.17 7.51 18.18
CA TYR A 80 -2.05 7.59 16.72
C TYR A 80 -2.94 8.68 16.14
N ASN A 81 -2.55 9.21 14.98
CA ASN A 81 -3.36 10.16 14.23
C ASN A 81 -4.34 9.41 13.31
N SER A 82 -5.25 8.67 13.93
CA SER A 82 -6.42 8.10 13.28
C SER A 82 -7.49 7.81 14.33
N GLY A 83 -8.77 7.82 13.93
CA GLY A 83 -9.88 7.60 14.86
C GLY A 83 -9.74 8.47 16.10
N LYS A 84 -9.76 7.84 17.28
CA LYS A 84 -9.49 8.48 18.57
C LYS A 84 -8.06 9.00 18.58
N GLY A 85 -7.87 10.32 18.55
CA GLY A 85 -6.55 10.93 18.42
C GLY A 85 -6.26 11.52 17.03
N ALA A 86 -7.24 11.52 16.13
CA ALA A 86 -7.15 12.25 14.87
C ALA A 86 -6.85 13.75 15.08
N VAL A 87 -6.10 14.31 14.15
CA VAL A 87 -5.81 15.75 14.10
C VAL A 87 -7.02 16.57 13.63
N PHE A 88 -6.93 17.89 13.83
CA PHE A 88 -8.01 18.83 13.52
C PHE A 88 -7.75 19.61 12.24
N THR A 89 -8.81 19.89 11.49
CA THR A 89 -8.80 20.88 10.40
C THR A 89 -8.63 22.30 10.94
N ARG A 90 -8.46 23.29 10.06
CA ARG A 90 -8.44 24.72 10.45
C ARG A 90 -9.70 25.18 11.18
N GLU A 91 -10.83 24.51 10.96
CA GLU A 91 -12.11 24.77 11.63
C GLU A 91 -12.22 24.07 13.00
N GLY A 92 -11.21 23.32 13.42
CA GLY A 92 -11.25 22.59 14.69
C GLY A 92 -12.14 21.34 14.66
N LYS A 93 -12.35 20.75 13.49
CA LYS A 93 -13.11 19.49 13.31
C LYS A 93 -12.19 18.34 12.95
N ASN A 94 -12.59 17.11 13.26
CA ASN A 94 -11.90 15.91 12.78
C ASN A 94 -12.52 15.45 11.46
N GLU A 95 -11.68 15.16 10.46
CA GLU A 95 -12.09 14.61 9.17
C GLU A 95 -11.21 13.40 8.85
N LEU A 96 -11.80 12.21 8.90
CA LEU A 96 -11.10 10.93 8.83
C LEU A 96 -11.09 10.38 7.41
N GLU A 97 -10.02 9.65 7.11
CA GLU A 97 -9.80 8.98 5.83
C GLU A 97 -9.25 7.58 6.08
N CYS A 98 -9.68 6.60 5.30
CA CYS A 98 -9.17 5.24 5.40
C CYS A 98 -9.21 4.51 4.05
N SER A 99 -8.51 3.39 3.97
CA SER A 99 -8.56 2.50 2.83
C SER A 99 -8.28 1.06 3.19
N ILE A 100 -8.76 0.16 2.35
CA ILE A 100 -8.48 -1.26 2.43
C ILE A 100 -8.32 -1.83 1.01
N MET A 101 -7.38 -2.77 0.83
CA MET A 101 -7.22 -3.47 -0.45
C MET A 101 -6.72 -4.89 -0.23
N VAL A 102 -7.31 -5.83 -0.95
CA VAL A 102 -6.89 -7.24 -1.00
C VAL A 102 -6.25 -7.55 -2.35
N SER A 103 -5.25 -8.42 -2.35
CA SER A 103 -4.60 -8.85 -3.58
C SER A 103 -5.55 -9.64 -4.48
N ASN A 104 -6.51 -10.37 -3.89
CA ASN A 104 -7.49 -11.21 -4.59
C ASN A 104 -8.78 -11.46 -3.81
N GLY A 105 -9.66 -12.30 -4.36
CA GLY A 105 -10.89 -12.78 -3.70
C GLY A 105 -12.12 -11.89 -3.88
N TYR A 106 -11.93 -10.61 -4.23
CA TYR A 106 -13.00 -9.62 -4.39
C TYR A 106 -12.88 -8.92 -5.75
N LYS A 107 -13.99 -8.62 -6.42
CA LYS A 107 -14.02 -8.04 -7.78
C LYS A 107 -13.37 -6.66 -7.82
N LYS A 108 -13.78 -5.77 -6.92
CA LYS A 108 -13.26 -4.40 -6.85
C LYS A 108 -11.91 -4.29 -6.14
N ARG A 109 -11.55 -5.31 -5.34
CA ARG A 109 -10.32 -5.47 -4.55
C ARG A 109 -10.00 -4.38 -3.53
N GLY A 110 -10.45 -3.14 -3.69
CA GLY A 110 -10.10 -2.05 -2.79
C GLY A 110 -11.19 -1.02 -2.62
N VAL A 111 -11.17 -0.36 -1.47
CA VAL A 111 -12.08 0.71 -1.09
C VAL A 111 -11.28 1.82 -0.39
N GLY A 112 -11.52 3.07 -0.77
CA GLY A 112 -11.13 4.27 -0.02
C GLY A 112 -12.36 5.00 0.51
N CYS A 113 -12.30 5.48 1.74
CA CYS A 113 -13.31 6.35 2.33
C CYS A 113 -12.68 7.66 2.80
N MET A 114 -13.34 8.77 2.54
CA MET A 114 -12.80 10.11 2.84
C MET A 114 -13.87 11.02 3.42
N MET A 115 -13.45 12.08 4.12
CA MET A 115 -14.34 13.06 4.75
C MET A 115 -15.33 12.44 5.76
N LEU A 116 -14.93 11.38 6.47
CA LEU A 116 -15.74 10.78 7.52
C LEU A 116 -15.63 11.60 8.82
N THR A 117 -16.70 11.67 9.60
CA THR A 117 -16.80 12.54 10.78
C THR A 117 -17.50 11.89 11.98
N HIS A 118 -18.15 10.74 11.82
CA HIS A 118 -18.94 10.09 12.86
C HIS A 118 -18.73 8.58 12.98
N VAL A 119 -18.18 7.90 11.97
CA VAL A 119 -17.89 6.45 12.09
C VAL A 119 -16.70 6.24 13.01
N LYS A 120 -16.89 5.55 14.13
CA LYS A 120 -15.85 5.37 15.17
C LYS A 120 -14.57 4.75 14.63
N ASN A 121 -14.71 3.69 13.82
CA ASN A 121 -13.60 2.98 13.19
C ASN A 121 -13.77 3.02 11.66
N PRO A 122 -13.23 4.04 10.97
CA PRO A 122 -13.28 4.14 9.52
C PRO A 122 -12.91 2.86 8.79
N ILE A 123 -11.87 2.13 9.25
CA ILE A 123 -11.43 0.91 8.56
C ILE A 123 -12.49 -0.19 8.53
N LYS A 124 -13.35 -0.28 9.55
CA LYS A 124 -14.47 -1.24 9.57
C LYS A 124 -15.49 -0.91 8.50
N LEU A 125 -15.76 0.37 8.25
CA LEU A 125 -16.61 0.81 7.14
C LEU A 125 -16.00 0.45 5.78
N ALA A 126 -14.71 0.69 5.58
CA ALA A 126 -14.03 0.30 4.35
C ALA A 126 -14.12 -1.21 4.08
N ARG A 127 -13.98 -2.05 5.12
CA ARG A 127 -14.19 -3.50 5.03
C ARG A 127 -15.62 -3.85 4.63
N GLU A 128 -16.63 -3.26 5.28
CA GLU A 128 -18.04 -3.55 4.97
C GLU A 128 -18.41 -3.16 3.54
N LEU A 129 -17.91 -2.02 3.06
CA LEU A 129 -18.06 -1.61 1.67
C LEU A 129 -17.41 -2.59 0.70
N LEU A 130 -16.23 -3.14 1.05
CA LEU A 130 -15.56 -4.14 0.22
C LEU A 130 -16.40 -5.41 0.11
N ILE A 131 -16.87 -5.94 1.24
CA ILE A 131 -17.63 -7.19 1.32
C ILE A 131 -18.98 -7.05 0.63
N ARG A 132 -19.75 -6.01 0.97
CA ARG A 132 -21.08 -5.79 0.40
C ARG A 132 -21.02 -5.51 -1.08
N GLY A 133 -19.92 -4.92 -1.60
CA GLY A 133 -19.73 -4.68 -3.02
C GLY A 133 -19.77 -5.95 -3.91
N GLU A 134 -19.74 -7.15 -3.33
CA GLU A 134 -19.96 -8.40 -4.06
C GLU A 134 -21.45 -8.72 -4.29
N GLU A 135 -22.35 -8.11 -3.52
CA GLU A 135 -23.82 -8.18 -3.65
C GLU A 135 -24.33 -7.27 -4.78
N GLU A 136 -25.50 -7.58 -5.33
CA GLU A 136 -26.07 -6.88 -6.51
C GLU A 136 -26.29 -5.37 -6.32
N ASP A 137 -26.66 -4.95 -5.10
CA ASP A 137 -26.88 -3.53 -4.77
C ASP A 137 -25.85 -2.95 -3.79
N GLY A 138 -24.89 -3.75 -3.33
CA GLY A 138 -23.90 -3.32 -2.36
C GLY A 138 -24.47 -2.88 -1.01
N GLY A 139 -25.66 -3.34 -0.62
CA GLY A 139 -26.39 -2.81 0.53
C GLY A 139 -26.79 -1.34 0.37
N GLY A 140 -26.89 -0.88 -0.89
CA GLY A 140 -27.13 0.52 -1.28
C GLY A 140 -25.87 1.26 -1.76
N ALA A 141 -24.67 0.72 -1.53
CA ALA A 141 -23.40 1.36 -1.91
C ALA A 141 -22.94 1.04 -3.34
N LYS A 142 -23.51 0.01 -3.98
CA LYS A 142 -22.99 -0.59 -5.22
C LYS A 142 -21.51 -1.00 -5.09
N ASP A 143 -20.84 -1.28 -6.21
CA ASP A 143 -19.50 -1.86 -6.28
C ASP A 143 -18.39 -0.81 -6.53
N HIS A 144 -18.53 0.41 -6.01
CA HIS A 144 -17.54 1.47 -6.19
C HIS A 144 -16.30 1.32 -5.30
N CYS A 145 -15.19 1.92 -5.73
CA CYS A 145 -13.90 1.86 -5.01
C CYS A 145 -13.65 3.08 -4.11
N GLN A 146 -14.38 4.19 -4.26
CA GLN A 146 -14.15 5.39 -3.46
C GLN A 146 -15.48 6.02 -3.02
N TYR A 147 -15.57 6.34 -1.74
CA TYR A 147 -16.76 6.91 -1.11
C TYR A 147 -16.39 8.10 -0.23
N SER A 148 -17.30 9.07 -0.11
CA SER A 148 -17.06 10.25 0.70
C SER A 148 -18.27 10.65 1.57
N GLY A 149 -17.95 11.17 2.74
CA GLY A 149 -18.86 11.97 3.56
C GLY A 149 -20.12 11.25 4.05
N ARG A 150 -21.15 12.05 4.30
CA ARG A 150 -22.35 11.66 5.06
C ARG A 150 -23.12 10.47 4.48
N PHE A 151 -23.13 10.31 3.15
CA PHE A 151 -23.87 9.22 2.52
C PHE A 151 -23.37 7.86 3.03
N VAL A 152 -22.06 7.66 3.02
CA VAL A 152 -21.47 6.38 3.43
C VAL A 152 -21.54 6.17 4.95
N GLU A 153 -21.58 7.24 5.75
CA GLU A 153 -21.86 7.16 7.19
C GLU A 153 -23.30 6.72 7.48
N SER A 154 -24.28 7.16 6.68
CA SER A 154 -25.67 6.70 6.82
C SER A 154 -25.83 5.21 6.50
N LEU A 155 -25.01 4.69 5.58
CA LEU A 155 -24.92 3.25 5.32
C LEU A 155 -24.25 2.52 6.49
N ALA A 156 -23.18 3.08 7.05
CA ALA A 156 -22.52 2.53 8.24
C ALA A 156 -23.52 2.39 9.40
N GLU A 157 -24.33 3.42 9.67
CA GLU A 157 -25.39 3.39 10.68
C GLU A 157 -26.41 2.28 10.38
N LYS A 158 -26.92 2.22 9.15
CA LYS A 158 -27.87 1.19 8.70
C LYS A 158 -27.30 -0.24 8.83
N TRP A 159 -26.00 -0.41 8.63
CA TRP A 159 -25.32 -1.70 8.73
C TRP A 159 -24.89 -2.04 10.17
N GLY A 160 -25.18 -1.17 11.15
CA GLY A 160 -24.91 -1.42 12.56
C GLY A 160 -23.48 -1.15 12.99
N LEU A 161 -22.71 -0.35 12.23
CA LEU A 161 -21.42 0.15 12.69
C LEU A 161 -21.64 1.22 13.76
N GLU A 162 -20.70 1.31 14.70
CA GLU A 162 -20.77 2.29 15.78
C GLU A 162 -20.56 3.71 15.25
N ILE A 163 -21.58 4.54 15.39
CA ILE A 163 -21.58 5.97 15.10
C ILE A 163 -21.38 6.72 16.41
N VAL A 164 -20.47 7.69 16.41
CA VAL A 164 -20.09 8.49 17.57
C VAL A 164 -20.18 9.98 17.26
N ASP A 165 -20.34 10.80 18.30
CA ASP A 165 -20.14 12.24 18.19
C ASP A 165 -18.64 12.55 17.96
N GLN A 166 -18.35 13.67 17.29
CA GLN A 166 -16.97 14.09 17.03
C GLN A 166 -16.12 14.25 18.31
N ALA A 167 -16.75 14.50 19.47
CA ALA A 167 -16.08 14.55 20.76
C ALA A 167 -15.34 13.24 21.11
N TYR A 168 -15.71 12.09 20.53
CA TYR A 168 -14.98 10.84 20.70
C TYR A 168 -13.54 10.92 20.15
N PHE A 169 -13.35 11.61 19.01
CA PHE A 169 -12.06 11.72 18.35
C PHE A 169 -11.10 12.70 19.04
N PHE A 170 -11.66 13.59 19.87
CA PHE A 170 -10.92 14.63 20.56
C PHE A 170 -9.89 14.07 21.53
N THR A 171 -8.69 14.68 21.52
CA THR A 171 -7.75 14.58 22.63
C THR A 171 -7.16 15.95 22.90
N GLN A 172 -6.93 16.26 24.19
CA GLN A 172 -6.40 17.56 24.59
C GLN A 172 -5.06 17.86 23.88
N ARG A 173 -4.18 16.87 23.79
CA ARG A 173 -2.88 17.00 23.13
C ARG A 173 -2.99 17.47 21.67
N LYS A 174 -3.85 16.82 20.88
CA LYS A 174 -4.04 17.16 19.46
C LYS A 174 -4.70 18.54 19.30
N TRP A 175 -5.54 18.91 20.25
CA TRP A 175 -6.16 20.24 20.28
C TRP A 175 -5.13 21.33 20.57
N ASP A 176 -4.23 21.09 21.50
CA ASP A 176 -3.14 22.02 21.81
C ASP A 176 -2.19 22.20 20.61
N GLU A 177 -1.87 21.10 19.91
CA GLU A 177 -1.12 21.13 18.63
C GLU A 177 -1.85 21.98 17.56
N HIS A 178 -3.17 21.77 17.39
CA HIS A 178 -4.02 22.54 16.48
C HIS A 178 -3.98 24.05 16.80
N ARG A 179 -4.20 24.42 18.07
CA ARG A 179 -4.23 25.81 18.54
C ARG A 179 -2.89 26.50 18.35
N ARG A 180 -1.80 25.81 18.67
CA ARG A 180 -0.44 26.32 18.47
C ARG A 180 -0.16 26.54 16.99
N GLY A 181 -0.44 25.56 16.12
CA GLY A 181 -0.22 25.69 14.68
C GLY A 181 -1.02 26.84 14.06
N LEU A 182 -2.25 27.12 14.53
CA LEU A 182 -3.03 28.28 14.10
C LEU A 182 -2.43 29.62 14.54
N LYS A 183 -1.77 29.67 15.70
CA LYS A 183 -1.06 30.86 16.15
C LYS A 183 0.18 31.11 15.29
N GLU A 184 0.98 30.07 15.04
CA GLU A 184 2.19 30.15 14.22
C GLU A 184 1.86 30.63 12.79
N MET A 185 0.82 30.08 12.16
CA MET A 185 0.36 30.54 10.83
C MET A 185 -0.10 32.01 10.78
N ARG A 186 -0.46 32.62 11.91
CA ARG A 186 -0.89 34.03 11.99
C ARG A 186 0.26 34.98 12.30
N CYS A 187 1.35 34.47 12.87
CA CYS A 187 2.45 35.29 13.38
C CYS A 187 3.56 35.54 12.35
N GLU A 188 3.59 34.86 11.20
CA GLU A 188 4.72 34.94 10.26
C GLU A 188 4.33 35.06 8.77
N GLY A 189 5.01 35.97 8.08
CA GLY A 189 5.08 36.07 6.60
C GLY A 189 6.10 35.10 5.98
N CYS A 190 6.25 33.90 6.55
CA CYS A 190 7.28 32.92 6.23
C CYS A 190 6.61 31.60 5.78
N ALA A 191 5.96 31.59 4.62
CA ALA A 191 5.25 30.41 4.13
C ALA A 191 6.16 29.23 3.71
N ASP A 192 7.49 29.42 3.70
CA ASP A 192 8.45 28.55 3.00
C ASP A 192 9.36 27.70 3.91
N THR A 193 9.18 27.73 5.24
CA THR A 193 10.03 26.96 6.17
C THR A 193 9.28 26.43 7.39
N MET A 194 9.64 25.23 7.86
CA MET A 194 9.18 24.65 9.13
C MET A 194 9.41 25.60 10.31
N SER A 195 8.44 25.63 11.24
CA SER A 195 8.56 26.46 12.45
C SER A 195 9.63 25.90 13.40
N ASP A 196 10.26 26.77 14.20
CA ASP A 196 11.29 26.36 15.16
C ASP A 196 10.76 25.37 16.20
N TRP A 197 9.47 25.41 16.50
CA TRP A 197 8.85 24.42 17.36
C TRP A 197 8.77 23.05 16.66
N GLU A 198 8.38 23.00 15.37
CA GLU A 198 8.28 21.74 14.60
C GLU A 198 9.63 21.07 14.38
N LYS A 199 10.71 21.85 14.31
CA LYS A 199 12.08 21.32 14.24
C LYS A 199 12.48 20.58 15.52
N ASN A 200 11.97 21.03 16.66
CA ASN A 200 12.39 20.58 17.99
C ASN A 200 11.38 19.63 18.66
N ASN A 201 10.19 19.42 18.09
CA ASN A 201 9.15 18.59 18.67
C ASN A 201 8.62 17.59 17.65
N TYR A 202 8.29 16.38 18.14
CA TYR A 202 7.59 15.41 17.31
C TYR A 202 6.19 15.92 16.95
N ILE A 203 5.94 16.06 15.64
CA ILE A 203 4.59 16.25 15.10
C ILE A 203 4.13 14.94 14.49
N PRO A 204 2.98 14.41 14.94
CA PRO A 204 2.36 13.26 14.30
C PRO A 204 1.86 13.64 12.91
N LEU A 205 2.77 13.55 11.93
CA LEU A 205 2.50 13.55 10.49
C LEU A 205 1.91 12.21 10.02
N GLY A 206 1.72 11.28 10.95
CA GLY A 206 1.61 9.86 10.68
C GLY A 206 0.21 9.40 10.35
N THR A 207 0.08 8.69 9.23
CA THR A 207 -1.00 7.73 9.00
C THR A 207 -0.67 6.44 9.76
N CYS A 208 -1.67 5.66 10.16
CA CYS A 208 -1.46 4.31 10.70
C CYS A 208 -1.95 3.25 9.71
N GLY A 209 -1.40 2.05 9.76
CA GLY A 209 -1.75 1.01 8.80
C GLY A 209 -1.18 -0.35 9.10
N ALA A 210 -1.65 -1.35 8.36
CA ALA A 210 -1.25 -2.74 8.46
C ALA A 210 -1.17 -3.38 7.07
N VAL A 211 -0.19 -4.27 6.90
CA VAL A 211 -0.11 -5.20 5.77
C VAL A 211 -0.06 -6.61 6.33
N VAL A 212 -0.96 -7.46 5.87
CA VAL A 212 -1.15 -8.81 6.38
C VAL A 212 -1.14 -9.79 5.22
N LEU A 213 -0.41 -10.88 5.38
CA LEU A 213 -0.45 -12.07 4.55
C LEU A 213 -1.05 -13.21 5.37
N ASP A 214 -2.13 -13.81 4.87
CA ASP A 214 -2.75 -14.97 5.50
C ASP A 214 -2.21 -16.31 4.97
N SER A 215 -2.69 -17.40 5.56
CA SER A 215 -2.27 -18.76 5.17
C SER A 215 -2.77 -19.20 3.79
N PHE A 216 -3.68 -18.45 3.17
CA PHE A 216 -4.17 -18.68 1.82
C PHE A 216 -3.29 -17.98 0.77
N GLY A 217 -2.29 -17.21 1.21
CA GLY A 217 -1.43 -16.42 0.36
C GLY A 217 -2.06 -15.10 -0.10
N THR A 218 -3.18 -14.69 0.52
CA THR A 218 -3.82 -13.41 0.22
C THR A 218 -3.15 -12.32 1.04
N ILE A 219 -2.82 -11.20 0.38
CA ILE A 219 -2.34 -10.00 1.05
C ILE A 219 -3.50 -9.01 1.20
N CYS A 220 -3.68 -8.47 2.40
CA CYS A 220 -4.55 -7.33 2.64
C CYS A 220 -3.74 -6.17 3.22
N VAL A 221 -4.04 -4.98 2.73
CA VAL A 221 -3.55 -3.71 3.25
C VAL A 221 -4.72 -2.94 3.83
N ALA A 222 -4.52 -2.33 4.99
CA ALA A 222 -5.46 -1.40 5.63
C ALA A 222 -4.70 -0.15 6.09
N THR A 223 -5.25 1.03 5.83
CA THR A 223 -4.59 2.31 6.14
C THR A 223 -5.64 3.31 6.65
N SER A 224 -5.32 4.13 7.66
CA SER A 224 -6.27 5.05 8.29
C SER A 224 -5.57 6.30 8.85
N THR A 225 -6.21 7.47 8.75
CA THR A 225 -5.62 8.76 9.15
C THR A 225 -6.66 9.82 9.53
N GLY A 226 -6.28 10.77 10.38
CA GLY A 226 -6.96 12.06 10.54
C GLY A 226 -6.52 13.13 9.52
N GLY A 227 -5.50 12.84 8.72
CA GLY A 227 -4.89 13.77 7.77
C GLY A 227 -3.80 14.62 8.44
N LEU A 228 -3.71 15.90 8.05
CA LEU A 228 -2.69 16.83 8.54
C LEU A 228 -3.29 17.80 9.56
N THR A 229 -2.55 18.10 10.62
CA THR A 229 -2.91 19.16 11.58
C THR A 229 -3.11 20.47 10.83
N ASN A 230 -4.24 21.14 11.07
CA ASN A 230 -4.64 22.36 10.39
C ASN A 230 -4.76 22.23 8.86
N LYS A 231 -5.09 21.04 8.35
CA LYS A 231 -5.52 20.89 6.95
C LYS A 231 -6.71 21.80 6.66
N VAL A 232 -6.76 22.32 5.43
CA VAL A 232 -7.99 22.98 4.96
C VAL A 232 -9.12 21.94 4.98
N PRO A 233 -10.33 22.31 5.47
CA PRO A 233 -11.48 21.40 5.45
C PRO A 233 -11.70 20.82 4.05
N GLY A 234 -11.95 19.51 3.97
CA GLY A 234 -12.12 18.80 2.72
C GLY A 234 -10.82 18.43 2.00
N ARG A 235 -9.63 18.72 2.56
CA ARG A 235 -8.37 18.18 2.02
C ARG A 235 -8.36 16.67 2.19
N ILE A 236 -8.11 15.97 1.08
CA ILE A 236 -7.98 14.52 1.02
C ILE A 236 -6.51 14.16 0.77
N GLY A 237 -5.98 13.22 1.56
CA GLY A 237 -4.60 12.74 1.46
C GLY A 237 -4.43 11.51 0.57
N ASP A 238 -3.26 10.90 0.71
CA ASP A 238 -2.86 9.68 0.02
C ASP A 238 -3.59 8.44 0.58
N THR A 239 -3.96 8.47 1.85
CA THR A 239 -4.54 7.34 2.58
C THR A 239 -5.77 6.73 1.89
N PRO A 240 -6.80 7.49 1.46
CA PRO A 240 -7.95 6.92 0.74
C PRO A 240 -7.74 6.88 -0.78
N THR A 241 -6.59 7.34 -1.28
CA THR A 241 -6.30 7.48 -2.71
C THR A 241 -5.60 6.22 -3.24
N LEU A 242 -6.31 5.49 -4.09
CA LEU A 242 -5.85 4.21 -4.64
C LEU A 242 -4.50 4.36 -5.36
N GLY A 243 -3.53 3.54 -4.98
CA GLY A 243 -2.18 3.55 -5.56
C GLY A 243 -1.24 4.62 -4.97
N ALA A 244 -1.75 5.60 -4.24
CA ALA A 244 -0.90 6.58 -3.54
C ALA A 244 -0.45 6.04 -2.18
N GLY A 245 -1.36 6.02 -1.20
CA GLY A 245 -1.06 5.63 0.19
C GLY A 245 -1.17 4.13 0.48
N TYR A 246 -1.80 3.37 -0.42
CA TYR A 246 -1.98 1.94 -0.28
C TYR A 246 -2.05 1.24 -1.64
N TRP A 247 -1.64 -0.03 -1.67
CA TRP A 247 -1.78 -0.91 -2.83
C TRP A 247 -1.67 -2.38 -2.44
N ALA A 248 -2.48 -3.26 -3.03
CA ALA A 248 -2.29 -4.71 -2.96
C ALA A 248 -2.59 -5.34 -4.31
N GLU A 249 -1.73 -6.25 -4.79
CA GLU A 249 -1.96 -6.95 -6.04
C GLU A 249 -1.36 -8.35 -6.02
N GLU A 250 -1.86 -9.22 -6.88
CA GLU A 250 -1.20 -10.50 -7.21
C GLU A 250 -1.10 -10.70 -8.72
N TRP A 251 -0.14 -11.52 -9.12
CA TRP A 251 0.04 -11.98 -10.48
C TRP A 251 0.71 -13.36 -10.50
N SER A 252 0.67 -14.02 -11.65
CA SER A 252 1.48 -15.22 -11.91
C SER A 252 2.58 -14.86 -12.90
N ALA A 253 3.78 -15.37 -12.67
CA ALA A 253 4.91 -15.25 -13.58
C ALA A 253 5.58 -16.61 -13.77
N PRO A 254 6.18 -16.90 -14.93
CA PRO A 254 7.02 -18.09 -15.07
C PRO A 254 8.12 -18.06 -14.00
N GLU A 255 8.43 -19.21 -13.41
CA GLU A 255 9.60 -19.34 -12.55
C GLU A 255 10.81 -18.75 -13.28
N LYS A 256 11.52 -17.79 -12.66
CA LYS A 256 12.65 -17.09 -13.30
C LYS A 256 13.74 -18.12 -13.62
N VAL A 257 13.70 -18.69 -14.82
CA VAL A 257 14.87 -19.32 -15.43
C VAL A 257 15.84 -18.18 -15.69
N VAL A 258 17.04 -18.24 -15.11
CA VAL A 258 18.12 -17.29 -15.38
C VAL A 258 18.46 -17.39 -16.87
N MET A 259 17.79 -16.58 -17.69
CA MET A 259 18.09 -16.46 -19.10
C MET A 259 19.28 -15.51 -19.23
N PRO A 260 20.35 -15.89 -19.95
CA PRO A 260 21.45 -14.98 -20.22
C PRO A 260 20.89 -13.77 -20.99
N LYS A 261 21.35 -12.56 -20.61
CA LYS A 261 20.97 -11.24 -21.16
C LYS A 261 20.42 -11.34 -22.58
N THR A 262 19.10 -11.24 -22.73
CA THR A 262 18.45 -11.22 -24.03
C THR A 262 18.92 -10.00 -24.82
N GLN A 263 19.62 -10.22 -25.93
CA GLN A 263 19.83 -9.19 -26.95
C GLN A 263 18.48 -8.66 -27.41
N MET A 264 18.38 -7.34 -27.62
CA MET A 264 17.18 -6.73 -28.18
C MET A 264 16.80 -7.40 -29.49
N LEU A 265 15.67 -8.11 -29.50
CA LEU A 265 15.01 -8.55 -30.72
C LEU A 265 14.18 -7.37 -31.23
N TYR A 266 14.69 -6.73 -32.28
CA TYR A 266 13.95 -5.71 -33.02
C TYR A 266 12.84 -6.41 -33.79
N GLN A 267 11.63 -6.43 -33.25
CA GLN A 267 10.44 -6.84 -33.99
C GLN A 267 10.03 -5.64 -34.85
N SER A 268 10.37 -5.66 -36.14
CA SER A 268 9.82 -4.68 -37.07
C SER A 268 8.31 -4.90 -37.15
N SER A 269 7.56 -3.90 -36.70
CA SER A 269 6.13 -3.82 -36.92
C SER A 269 5.88 -3.62 -38.42
N ALA A 270 5.83 -4.72 -39.17
CA ALA A 270 5.32 -4.74 -40.55
C ALA A 270 3.79 -4.58 -40.51
N GLY A 271 3.34 -3.37 -40.21
CA GLY A 271 1.97 -2.93 -40.46
C GLY A 271 1.87 -2.39 -41.88
N ASN A 272 1.12 -3.09 -42.71
CA ASN A 272 0.53 -2.70 -44.00
C ASN A 272 0.69 -1.24 -44.44
N ALA A 273 1.62 -0.99 -45.37
CA ALA A 273 1.45 -0.12 -46.55
C ALA A 273 2.79 -0.06 -47.33
N ALA A 274 3.22 -1.19 -47.91
CA ALA A 274 4.36 -1.18 -48.83
C ALA A 274 3.87 -0.77 -50.22
N SER A 275 4.47 0.27 -50.80
CA SER A 275 4.15 0.70 -52.17
C SER A 275 4.50 -0.40 -53.18
N PRO A 276 3.82 -0.47 -54.35
CA PRO A 276 4.05 -1.52 -55.35
C PRO A 276 5.52 -1.66 -55.81
N ILE A 277 6.28 -0.56 -55.79
CA ILE A 277 7.71 -0.54 -56.14
C ILE A 277 8.55 -1.33 -55.11
N ASP A 278 8.15 -1.29 -53.85
CA ASP A 278 8.88 -1.93 -52.74
C ASP A 278 8.70 -3.47 -52.75
N ARG A 279 7.59 -3.96 -53.33
CA ARG A 279 7.35 -5.39 -53.57
C ARG A 279 8.17 -5.91 -54.76
N LEU A 280 8.32 -5.11 -55.82
CA LEU A 280 9.10 -5.47 -57.00
C LEU A 280 10.60 -5.60 -56.67
N SER A 281 11.12 -4.71 -55.83
CA SER A 281 12.51 -4.77 -55.35
C SER A 281 12.80 -5.99 -54.48
N ARG A 282 11.78 -6.64 -53.93
CA ARG A 282 11.90 -7.85 -53.09
C ARG A 282 11.62 -9.14 -53.86
N GLY A 283 11.43 -9.06 -55.18
CA GLY A 283 11.26 -10.23 -56.05
C GLY A 283 9.93 -10.95 -55.88
N ASP A 284 8.92 -10.32 -55.26
CA ASP A 284 7.58 -10.91 -55.09
C ASP A 284 6.71 -10.64 -56.32
N VAL A 285 7.07 -11.30 -57.42
CA VAL A 285 6.34 -11.22 -58.70
C VAL A 285 5.01 -11.97 -58.64
N SER A 286 4.89 -12.94 -57.72
CA SER A 286 3.71 -13.79 -57.57
C SER A 286 2.53 -13.09 -56.89
N GLY A 287 2.80 -12.30 -55.84
CA GLY A 287 1.77 -11.50 -55.16
C GLY A 287 1.18 -10.43 -56.07
N LEU A 288 2.01 -9.82 -56.92
CA LEU A 288 1.62 -8.82 -57.92
C LEU A 288 0.68 -9.36 -59.01
N LEU A 289 0.82 -10.63 -59.39
CA LEU A 289 -0.06 -11.29 -60.36
C LEU A 289 -1.36 -11.80 -59.71
N SER A 290 -1.32 -12.14 -58.41
CA SER A 290 -2.50 -12.62 -57.67
C SER A 290 -3.56 -11.53 -57.43
N ASP A 291 -3.13 -10.27 -57.32
CA ASP A 291 -4.04 -9.13 -57.14
C ASP A 291 -4.80 -8.76 -58.44
N CYS A 292 -4.39 -9.28 -59.60
CA CYS A 292 -4.97 -8.97 -60.91
C CYS A 292 -5.94 -10.05 -61.46
N LEU A 293 -6.09 -11.21 -60.78
CA LEU A 293 -6.97 -12.30 -61.23
C LEU A 293 -7.63 -12.99 -60.01
N PRO A 294 -8.78 -12.49 -59.52
CA PRO A 294 -9.36 -12.92 -58.24
C PRO A 294 -10.05 -14.30 -58.26
N SER A 295 -9.98 -15.04 -59.36
CA SER A 295 -10.86 -16.20 -59.57
C SER A 295 -10.17 -17.32 -60.35
N LEU A 296 -9.13 -17.93 -59.78
CA LEU A 296 -8.67 -19.29 -60.10
C LEU A 296 -7.55 -19.64 -59.12
N ASN A 297 -7.84 -20.52 -58.15
CA ASN A 297 -6.96 -21.64 -57.78
C ASN A 297 -7.59 -22.51 -56.70
N THR A 298 -8.33 -23.52 -57.16
CA THR A 298 -8.32 -24.87 -56.58
C THR A 298 -7.02 -25.56 -56.98
N THR A 299 -6.15 -25.95 -56.02
CA THR A 299 -5.57 -27.31 -55.89
C THR A 299 -4.53 -27.43 -54.77
N THR A 300 -4.75 -28.46 -53.94
CA THR A 300 -3.80 -29.41 -53.33
C THR A 300 -2.45 -28.93 -52.76
N ALA A 301 -2.33 -29.00 -51.43
CA ALA A 301 -1.05 -29.19 -50.75
C ALA A 301 -1.06 -30.54 -50.02
N SER A 302 -0.03 -31.33 -50.28
CA SER A 302 0.26 -32.65 -49.71
C SER A 302 0.38 -32.60 -48.18
N THR A 303 -0.33 -33.51 -47.51
CA THR A 303 -0.09 -33.87 -46.11
C THR A 303 1.24 -34.60 -45.98
N THR A 304 2.33 -33.85 -45.81
CA THR A 304 3.48 -34.36 -45.05
C THR A 304 3.14 -34.25 -43.58
N ASP A 305 2.82 -35.40 -43.00
CA ASP A 305 2.55 -35.61 -41.59
C ASP A 305 3.86 -35.44 -40.80
N GLN A 306 4.30 -34.18 -40.66
CA GLN A 306 5.26 -33.81 -39.63
C GLN A 306 4.46 -33.63 -38.35
N THR A 307 4.37 -34.70 -37.58
CA THR A 307 4.07 -34.66 -36.15
C THR A 307 5.13 -33.77 -35.49
N ILE A 308 4.88 -32.47 -35.46
CA ILE A 308 5.53 -31.56 -34.54
C ILE A 308 5.01 -31.99 -33.17
N ASP A 309 5.79 -32.85 -32.52
CA ASP A 309 5.66 -33.18 -31.12
C ASP A 309 6.02 -31.91 -30.33
N GLN A 310 5.10 -30.93 -30.36
CA GLN A 310 5.15 -29.73 -29.54
C GLN A 310 4.93 -30.20 -28.10
N LYS A 311 6.01 -30.67 -27.48
CA LYS A 311 6.11 -30.75 -26.03
C LYS A 311 5.91 -29.34 -25.51
N PHE A 312 4.66 -28.99 -25.21
CA PHE A 312 4.32 -27.84 -24.39
C PHE A 312 5.04 -28.05 -23.07
N THR A 313 6.22 -27.47 -22.96
CA THR A 313 6.96 -27.42 -21.71
C THR A 313 6.18 -26.42 -20.87
N ILE A 314 5.23 -26.91 -20.07
CA ILE A 314 4.49 -26.09 -19.10
C ILE A 314 5.55 -25.51 -18.17
N THR A 315 5.89 -24.25 -18.38
CA THR A 315 6.80 -23.56 -17.47
C THR A 315 6.01 -23.31 -16.18
N PRO A 316 6.43 -23.88 -15.05
CA PRO A 316 5.71 -23.70 -13.80
C PRO A 316 5.54 -22.21 -13.51
N GLN A 317 4.30 -21.80 -13.28
CA GLN A 317 3.96 -20.43 -12.90
C GLN A 317 4.12 -20.30 -11.39
N VAL A 318 4.89 -19.29 -10.97
CA VAL A 318 5.04 -18.91 -9.58
C VAL A 318 4.04 -17.79 -9.29
N ARG A 319 3.29 -17.95 -8.20
CA ARG A 319 2.41 -16.90 -7.69
C ARG A 319 3.25 -15.80 -7.05
N HIS A 320 2.91 -14.57 -7.37
CA HIS A 320 3.46 -13.38 -6.74
C HIS A 320 2.32 -12.57 -6.14
N ALA A 321 2.52 -12.03 -4.93
CA ALA A 321 1.64 -11.03 -4.37
C ALA A 321 2.45 -9.97 -3.62
N VAL A 322 2.00 -8.73 -3.67
CA VAL A 322 2.63 -7.63 -2.92
C VAL A 322 1.56 -6.74 -2.29
N GLY A 323 1.90 -6.12 -1.17
CA GLY A 323 1.08 -5.08 -0.55
C GLY A 323 1.91 -4.01 0.13
N PHE A 324 1.41 -2.77 0.10
CA PHE A 324 2.03 -1.59 0.72
C PHE A 324 1.04 -0.74 1.48
N SER A 325 1.41 -0.32 2.69
CA SER A 325 0.79 0.78 3.44
C SER A 325 1.82 1.87 3.69
N SER A 326 1.41 3.13 3.53
CA SER A 326 2.32 4.28 3.50
C SER A 326 1.97 5.35 4.55
N SER A 327 2.96 6.14 4.92
CA SER A 327 2.80 7.32 5.78
C SER A 327 3.78 8.42 5.42
N GLY A 328 3.34 9.67 5.48
CA GLY A 328 4.21 10.84 5.31
C GLY A 328 3.46 12.04 4.75
N ASN A 329 4.15 12.86 3.96
CA ASN A 329 3.53 13.96 3.23
C ASN A 329 2.64 13.42 2.10
N GLY A 330 1.33 13.34 2.37
CA GLY A 330 0.39 12.71 1.43
C GLY A 330 0.39 13.32 0.02
N ASP A 331 0.68 14.61 -0.13
CA ASP A 331 0.66 15.25 -1.45
C ASP A 331 1.83 14.77 -2.34
N SER A 332 2.99 14.45 -1.74
CA SER A 332 4.08 13.76 -2.44
C SER A 332 3.70 12.32 -2.83
N PHE A 333 3.07 11.57 -1.93
CA PHE A 333 2.61 10.20 -2.23
C PHE A 333 1.59 10.17 -3.38
N ILE A 334 0.65 11.13 -3.40
CA ILE A 334 -0.33 11.28 -4.48
C ILE A 334 0.36 11.60 -5.80
N ARG A 335 1.23 12.62 -5.85
CA ARG A 335 1.90 13.06 -7.08
C ARG A 335 2.73 11.95 -7.74
N LEU A 336 3.31 11.06 -6.94
CA LEU A 336 4.11 9.93 -7.45
C LEU A 336 3.31 8.63 -7.62
N CYS A 337 2.05 8.59 -7.17
CA CYS A 337 1.30 7.33 -7.03
C CYS A 337 2.17 6.26 -6.33
N ALA A 338 2.79 6.65 -5.21
CA ALA A 338 4.01 6.01 -4.71
C ALA A 338 3.87 4.51 -4.43
N SER A 339 2.77 4.07 -3.79
CA SER A 339 2.54 2.66 -3.47
C SER A 339 2.41 1.79 -4.73
N ARG A 340 1.62 2.24 -5.71
CA ARG A 340 1.45 1.53 -6.98
C ARG A 340 2.74 1.54 -7.78
N THR A 341 3.42 2.67 -7.84
CA THR A 341 4.67 2.85 -8.61
C THR A 341 5.78 1.96 -8.05
N ALA A 342 5.93 1.87 -6.73
CA ALA A 342 6.89 0.94 -6.11
C ALA A 342 6.55 -0.53 -6.41
N ALA A 343 5.27 -0.91 -6.31
CA ALA A 343 4.83 -2.27 -6.66
C ALA A 343 5.01 -2.58 -8.16
N ALA A 344 4.79 -1.59 -9.04
CA ALA A 344 5.03 -1.74 -10.47
C ALA A 344 6.52 -1.93 -10.75
N TYR A 345 7.37 -1.19 -10.04
CA TYR A 345 8.81 -1.27 -10.21
C TYR A 345 9.35 -2.66 -9.84
N SER A 346 8.89 -3.26 -8.74
CA SER A 346 9.27 -4.64 -8.41
C SER A 346 8.68 -5.67 -9.37
N ARG A 347 7.43 -5.49 -9.81
CA ARG A 347 6.75 -6.42 -10.73
C ARG A 347 7.36 -6.44 -12.13
N PHE A 348 7.64 -5.28 -12.69
CA PHE A 348 7.99 -5.13 -14.12
C PHE A 348 9.50 -4.98 -14.35
N THR A 349 10.31 -5.05 -13.29
CA THR A 349 11.78 -5.04 -13.41
C THR A 349 12.40 -6.17 -12.59
N PRO A 350 13.71 -6.47 -12.75
CA PRO A 350 14.41 -7.45 -11.91
C PRO A 350 14.64 -7.03 -10.45
N THR A 351 13.87 -6.08 -9.92
CA THR A 351 14.05 -5.47 -8.59
C THR A 351 13.14 -6.16 -7.56
N SER A 352 13.65 -6.47 -6.37
CA SER A 352 12.80 -7.00 -5.28
C SER A 352 11.88 -5.92 -4.72
N LEU A 353 10.84 -6.32 -3.99
CA LEU A 353 9.98 -5.33 -3.31
C LEU A 353 10.77 -4.49 -2.30
N ALA A 354 11.72 -5.09 -1.58
CA ALA A 354 12.58 -4.38 -0.62
C ALA A 354 13.41 -3.27 -1.29
N ALA A 355 14.03 -3.58 -2.44
CA ALA A 355 14.79 -2.60 -3.20
C ALA A 355 13.89 -1.52 -3.82
N ALA A 356 12.69 -1.88 -4.31
CA ALA A 356 11.71 -0.91 -4.81
C ALA A 356 11.19 0.02 -3.69
N THR A 357 11.00 -0.51 -2.48
CA THR A 357 10.61 0.25 -1.29
C THR A 357 11.67 1.29 -0.94
N SER A 358 12.94 0.87 -0.95
CA SER A 358 14.10 1.75 -0.68
C SER A 358 14.25 2.80 -1.78
N TRP A 359 14.06 2.42 -3.04
CA TRP A 359 14.08 3.34 -4.18
C TRP A 359 13.00 4.43 -4.08
N MET A 360 11.79 4.08 -3.66
CA MET A 360 10.69 5.05 -3.54
C MET A 360 10.82 5.92 -2.28
N SER A 361 10.97 5.27 -1.12
CA SER A 361 10.79 5.90 0.19
C SER A 361 12.01 5.93 1.08
N GLY A 362 13.11 5.28 0.69
CA GLY A 362 14.37 5.30 1.42
C GLY A 362 15.15 6.62 1.27
N PRO A 363 16.27 6.79 1.99
CA PRO A 363 17.11 7.99 1.91
C PRO A 363 17.62 8.20 0.49
N GLY A 364 17.39 9.40 -0.04
CA GLY A 364 17.68 9.71 -1.45
C GLY A 364 16.73 9.07 -2.45
N GLY A 365 15.60 8.50 -2.00
CA GLY A 365 14.57 7.89 -2.85
C GLY A 365 13.70 8.91 -3.61
N GLU A 366 12.79 8.41 -4.44
CA GLU A 366 11.96 9.22 -5.33
C GLU A 366 11.06 10.22 -4.59
N LEU A 367 10.52 9.85 -3.43
CA LEU A 367 9.75 10.79 -2.61
C LEU A 367 10.61 12.01 -2.23
N GLN A 368 11.83 11.79 -1.76
CA GLN A 368 12.76 12.87 -1.44
C GLN A 368 13.16 13.67 -2.67
N LYS A 369 13.48 13.01 -3.79
CA LYS A 369 13.82 13.68 -5.06
C LYS A 369 12.68 14.57 -5.56
N SER A 370 11.42 14.15 -5.40
CA SER A 370 10.24 14.90 -5.85
C SER A 370 10.10 16.27 -5.20
N ALA A 371 10.67 16.45 -3.99
CA ALA A 371 10.67 17.72 -3.30
C ALA A 371 11.67 18.74 -3.91
N GLY A 372 12.73 18.27 -4.59
CA GLY A 372 13.79 19.13 -5.12
C GLY A 372 14.35 20.08 -4.05
N ASP A 373 14.44 21.37 -4.37
CA ASP A 373 14.97 22.41 -3.46
C ASP A 373 14.10 22.67 -2.20
N ARG A 374 12.90 22.05 -2.13
CA ARG A 374 11.99 22.12 -0.98
C ARG A 374 12.26 21.01 0.05
N TRP A 375 13.07 20.00 -0.30
CA TRP A 375 13.47 18.94 0.63
C TRP A 375 14.09 19.53 1.91
N GLY A 376 13.65 19.03 3.07
CA GLY A 376 14.11 19.48 4.38
C GLY A 376 13.58 20.85 4.83
N LYS A 377 12.74 21.52 4.03
CA LYS A 377 12.18 22.85 4.36
C LYS A 377 10.72 22.84 4.75
N VAL A 378 9.88 22.06 4.05
CA VAL A 378 8.41 22.10 4.17
C VAL A 378 7.76 20.71 4.28
N HIS A 379 8.50 19.72 4.80
CA HIS A 379 8.10 18.30 4.88
C HIS A 379 7.78 17.60 3.55
N GLU A 380 7.88 18.29 2.42
CA GLU A 380 7.62 17.69 1.11
C GLU A 380 8.59 16.53 0.84
N GLY A 381 8.05 15.44 0.31
CA GLY A 381 8.80 14.21 0.04
C GLY A 381 9.10 13.35 1.27
N VAL A 382 8.77 13.78 2.49
CA VAL A 382 9.05 13.03 3.72
C VAL A 382 8.06 11.88 3.86
N GLY A 383 8.53 10.67 4.14
CA GLY A 383 7.66 9.54 4.42
C GLY A 383 8.35 8.19 4.55
N GLY A 384 7.52 7.15 4.59
CA GLY A 384 7.93 5.75 4.71
C GLY A 384 6.84 4.80 4.25
N MET A 385 7.25 3.57 3.95
CA MET A 385 6.38 2.50 3.47
C MET A 385 6.67 1.21 4.23
N ILE A 386 5.62 0.47 4.59
CA ILE A 386 5.70 -0.94 5.01
C ILE A 386 5.01 -1.81 3.97
N GLY A 387 5.47 -3.05 3.82
CA GLY A 387 4.89 -3.98 2.87
C GLY A 387 5.24 -5.44 3.13
N ILE A 388 4.62 -6.30 2.32
CA ILE A 388 4.92 -7.73 2.28
C ILE A 388 5.03 -8.15 0.81
N GLU A 389 6.05 -8.94 0.50
CA GLU A 389 6.22 -9.64 -0.77
C GLU A 389 6.00 -11.14 -0.56
N LEU A 390 5.19 -11.77 -1.40
CA LEU A 390 5.04 -13.21 -1.51
C LEU A 390 5.55 -13.66 -2.88
N VAL A 391 6.49 -14.60 -2.89
CA VAL A 391 6.96 -15.31 -4.10
C VAL A 391 6.84 -16.81 -3.88
N GLY A 392 5.93 -17.45 -4.60
CA GLY A 392 5.54 -18.83 -4.36
C GLY A 392 4.92 -18.97 -2.99
N ASN A 393 5.70 -19.50 -2.05
CA ASN A 393 5.33 -19.66 -0.63
C ASN A 393 6.24 -18.89 0.33
N LYS A 394 7.24 -18.16 -0.18
CA LYS A 394 8.18 -17.39 0.62
C LYS A 394 7.66 -15.97 0.78
N ALA A 395 7.58 -15.52 2.02
CA ALA A 395 7.07 -14.21 2.37
C ALA A 395 8.17 -13.38 3.03
N GLU A 396 8.38 -12.17 2.53
CA GLU A 396 9.33 -11.19 3.06
C GLU A 396 8.57 -9.95 3.51
N VAL A 397 8.85 -9.49 4.74
CA VAL A 397 8.37 -8.19 5.24
C VAL A 397 9.36 -7.12 4.80
N VAL A 398 8.86 -6.07 4.16
CA VAL A 398 9.69 -4.96 3.67
C VAL A 398 9.28 -3.65 4.34
N CYS A 399 10.26 -2.81 4.63
CA CYS A 399 9.99 -1.44 5.09
C CYS A 399 11.18 -0.53 4.83
N ASP A 400 10.92 0.71 4.42
CA ASP A 400 11.95 1.75 4.38
C ASP A 400 11.33 3.16 4.51
N TYR A 401 12.16 4.16 4.84
CA TYR A 401 11.72 5.54 5.06
C TYR A 401 12.86 6.57 4.96
N ASN A 402 12.56 7.80 4.55
CA ASN A 402 13.57 8.84 4.31
C ASN A 402 13.62 9.91 5.42
N CYS A 403 12.93 9.63 6.52
CA CYS A 403 12.75 10.53 7.65
C CYS A 403 13.44 10.01 8.92
N GLY A 404 13.36 10.78 10.02
CA GLY A 404 14.07 10.44 11.26
C GLY A 404 13.65 9.11 11.88
N GLY A 405 12.39 8.71 11.69
CA GLY A 405 11.89 7.44 12.20
C GLY A 405 10.50 7.08 11.67
N MET A 406 10.13 5.83 11.91
CA MET A 406 8.82 5.28 11.57
C MET A 406 8.42 4.27 12.64
N PHE A 407 7.33 4.56 13.35
CA PHE A 407 6.74 3.62 14.32
C PHE A 407 6.27 2.37 13.59
N ARG A 408 6.91 1.21 13.82
CA ARG A 408 6.54 -0.04 13.16
C ARG A 408 6.80 -1.26 14.04
N ALA A 409 5.98 -2.29 13.85
CA ALA A 409 6.15 -3.59 14.48
C ALA A 409 5.68 -4.70 13.54
N TRP A 410 6.35 -5.85 13.56
CA TRP A 410 6.06 -6.96 12.67
C TRP A 410 6.42 -8.32 13.27
N THR A 411 5.92 -9.39 12.66
CA THR A 411 6.40 -10.76 12.88
C THR A 411 7.49 -11.08 11.86
N ASP A 412 8.70 -11.41 12.31
CA ASP A 412 9.79 -11.80 11.43
C ASP A 412 9.62 -13.22 10.85
N GLU A 413 10.63 -13.68 10.11
CA GLU A 413 10.58 -14.98 9.43
C GLU A 413 10.47 -16.17 10.39
N GLU A 414 11.01 -16.02 11.61
CA GLU A 414 10.99 -17.00 12.69
C GLU A 414 9.69 -16.91 13.52
N GLY A 415 8.80 -15.97 13.20
CA GLY A 415 7.57 -15.70 13.95
C GLY A 415 7.80 -14.88 15.22
N GLN A 416 9.00 -14.34 15.42
CA GLN A 416 9.27 -13.47 16.56
C GLN A 416 8.70 -12.07 16.29
N ARG A 417 8.17 -11.45 17.35
CA ARG A 417 7.66 -10.07 17.30
C ARG A 417 8.84 -9.11 17.39
N LYS A 418 8.89 -8.14 16.49
CA LYS A 418 9.85 -7.05 16.48
C LYS A 418 9.12 -5.71 16.51
N CYS A 419 9.69 -4.74 17.19
CA CYS A 419 9.23 -3.35 17.20
C CYS A 419 10.46 -2.47 17.04
N LEU A 420 10.43 -1.55 16.07
CA LEU A 420 11.50 -0.59 15.85
C LEU A 420 10.89 0.75 15.47
N ILE A 421 11.52 1.83 15.92
CA ILE A 421 11.15 3.20 15.54
C ILE A 421 12.25 3.77 14.65
N PHE A 422 13.49 3.67 15.13
CA PHE A 422 14.68 4.18 14.45
C PHE A 422 15.35 3.10 13.57
N ARG A 423 16.34 3.51 12.77
CA ARG A 423 17.23 2.60 12.07
C ARG A 423 18.23 1.99 13.05
N THR A 424 18.73 0.80 12.75
CA THR A 424 19.72 0.10 13.56
C THR A 424 21.16 0.55 13.30
N ARG A 425 21.46 1.21 12.18
CA ARG A 425 22.78 1.84 11.87
C ARG A 425 22.64 3.07 10.97
N GLY A 426 23.55 4.05 11.16
CA GLY A 426 23.92 5.03 10.11
C GLY A 426 23.13 6.33 10.02
N TRP A 427 22.17 6.58 10.92
CA TRP A 427 21.52 7.88 11.06
C TRP A 427 21.28 8.12 12.55
N GLU A 428 22.22 8.84 13.18
CA GLU A 428 22.14 9.18 14.59
C GLU A 428 21.23 10.39 14.81
N GLY A 429 20.60 10.40 15.98
CA GLY A 429 19.90 11.56 16.49
C GLY A 429 19.29 11.21 17.83
N GLY A 430 20.13 11.02 18.86
CA GLY A 430 19.71 10.92 20.26
C GLY A 430 20.76 11.40 21.24
N PRO A 431 20.35 11.88 22.43
CA PRO A 431 21.30 12.24 23.46
C PRO A 431 22.13 11.01 23.87
N GLU A 432 23.40 11.23 24.21
CA GLU A 432 24.46 10.22 24.49
C GLU A 432 24.12 9.18 25.59
N ASN A 433 22.92 9.22 26.18
CA ASN A 433 22.49 8.40 27.33
C ASN A 433 21.19 7.60 27.09
N TRP A 434 20.71 7.47 25.84
CA TRP A 434 19.44 6.75 25.57
C TRP A 434 19.49 5.26 25.94
N ASP A 435 20.65 4.63 25.77
CA ASP A 435 20.84 3.19 25.98
C ASP A 435 21.34 2.85 27.40
N ALA A 436 21.39 3.84 28.31
CA ALA A 436 21.74 3.59 29.71
C ALA A 436 20.54 2.98 30.47
N PRO A 437 20.73 1.86 31.21
CA PRO A 437 19.72 1.37 32.15
C PRO A 437 19.48 2.42 33.23
N CYS A 438 18.22 2.62 33.59
CA CYS A 438 17.80 3.56 34.63
C CYS A 438 18.46 3.28 35.98
#